data_AF-A0A967TCX8-F1
#
_entry.id   AF-A0A967TCX8-F1
#
_cell.length_a   1.000
_cell.length_b   1.000
_cell.length_c   1.000
_cell.angle_alpha   90.00
_cell.angle_beta   90.00
_cell.angle_gamma   90.00
#
_symmetry.space_group_name_H-M   'P 1'
#
loop_
_entity.id
_entity.type
_entity.pdbx_description
1 polymer ?
#
loop_
_entity_poly.entity_id
_entity_poly.type
_entity_poly.pdbx_seq_one_letter_code
_entity_poly.pdbx_strand_id
1 'polypeptide(L)'
;MRMFQGVMKPLARLMIVYMLGLGIQLPAAQAAMVSTQAAVSAQQLEDQRDRIRALFQRDDVRQALIQQGVDPAQAQQRVDQLTDAEVQQIA
;
A
#
# COMPACT_ATOMS: atom_id res chain seq x y z
N MET A 1 9.92 -60.13 9.29
CA MET A 1 9.31 -58.77 9.29
C MET A 1 9.76 -57.89 10.48
N ARG A 2 11.06 -57.87 10.89
CA ARG A 2 11.57 -56.94 11.94
C ARG A 2 12.50 -55.85 11.39
N MET A 3 12.97 -55.96 10.15
CA MET A 3 13.84 -54.96 9.51
C MET A 3 13.10 -53.67 9.13
N PHE A 4 11.82 -53.73 8.77
CA PHE A 4 11.03 -52.53 8.42
C PHE A 4 10.85 -51.57 9.61
N GLN A 5 10.84 -52.07 10.85
CA GLN A 5 10.69 -51.22 12.04
C GLN A 5 11.98 -50.56 12.51
N GLY A 6 13.15 -51.03 12.05
CA GLY A 6 14.44 -50.43 12.36
C GLY A 6 14.70 -49.13 11.59
N VAL A 7 14.22 -49.05 10.34
CA VAL A 7 14.40 -47.91 9.43
C VAL A 7 13.33 -46.84 9.61
N MET A 8 12.13 -47.22 10.07
CA MET A 8 10.99 -46.29 10.22
C MET A 8 11.21 -45.25 11.35
N LYS A 9 11.89 -45.62 12.43
CA LYS A 9 12.20 -44.74 13.57
C LYS A 9 13.17 -43.60 13.24
N PRO A 10 14.33 -43.83 12.60
CA PRO A 10 15.22 -42.74 12.21
C PRO A 10 14.60 -41.86 11.10
N LEU A 11 13.80 -42.45 10.19
CA LEU A 11 13.10 -41.69 9.15
C LEU A 11 12.06 -40.72 9.75
N ALA A 12 11.29 -41.17 10.75
CA ALA A 12 10.35 -40.30 11.46
C ALA A 12 11.08 -39.15 12.19
N ARG A 13 12.24 -39.42 12.80
CA ARG A 13 13.07 -38.37 13.44
C ARG A 13 13.60 -37.37 12.41
N LEU A 14 14.04 -37.85 11.25
CA LEU A 14 14.48 -36.99 10.14
C LEU A 14 13.35 -36.07 9.67
N MET A 15 12.14 -36.60 9.49
CA MET A 15 10.97 -35.82 9.08
C MET A 15 10.58 -34.77 10.13
N ILE A 16 10.63 -35.12 11.42
CA ILE A 16 10.36 -34.17 12.51
C ILE A 16 11.39 -33.03 12.50
N VAL A 17 12.69 -33.35 12.38
CA VAL A 17 13.75 -32.33 12.32
C VAL A 17 13.61 -31.45 11.08
N TYR A 18 13.26 -32.03 9.93
CA TYR A 18 13.03 -31.29 8.70
C TYR A 18 11.82 -30.35 8.82
N MET A 19 10.72 -30.83 9.40
CA MET A 19 9.52 -30.03 9.63
C MET A 19 9.76 -28.92 10.66
N LEU A 20 10.55 -29.16 11.71
CA LEU A 20 10.99 -28.13 12.66
C LEU A 20 11.88 -27.09 11.98
N GLY A 21 12.81 -27.53 11.12
CA GLY A 21 13.71 -26.64 10.37
C GLY A 21 12.98 -25.74 9.39
N LEU A 22 11.96 -26.25 8.70
CA LEU A 22 11.09 -25.46 7.82
C LEU A 22 10.18 -24.52 8.61
N GLY A 23 9.72 -24.92 9.80
CA GLY A 23 8.89 -24.09 10.67
C GLY A 23 9.61 -22.88 11.29
N ILE A 24 10.96 -22.83 11.25
CA ILE A 24 11.74 -21.67 11.72
C ILE A 24 11.66 -20.51 10.70
N GLN A 25 11.28 -20.78 9.46
CA GLN A 25 10.87 -19.75 8.49
C GLN A 25 9.43 -19.33 8.78
N LEU A 26 9.13 -18.97 10.02
CA LEU A 26 8.01 -18.08 10.29
C LEU A 26 8.39 -16.76 9.59
N PRO A 27 7.69 -16.32 8.53
CA PRO A 27 7.77 -14.92 8.19
C PRO A 27 7.38 -14.23 9.49
N ALA A 28 8.32 -13.48 10.08
CA ALA A 28 7.99 -12.53 11.14
C ALA A 28 6.80 -11.78 10.57
N ALA A 29 5.61 -12.08 11.07
CA ALA A 29 4.39 -11.53 10.53
C ALA A 29 4.64 -10.04 10.51
N GLN A 30 4.70 -9.45 9.32
CA GLN A 30 4.87 -8.01 9.16
C GLN A 30 3.56 -7.33 9.56
N ALA A 31 3.01 -7.68 10.72
CA ALA A 31 2.28 -6.79 11.58
C ALA A 31 3.30 -5.82 12.20
N ALA A 32 4.05 -5.11 11.34
CA ALA A 32 4.55 -3.82 11.72
C ALA A 32 3.28 -3.04 12.07
N MET A 33 3.09 -2.72 13.35
CA MET A 33 1.97 -1.88 13.76
C MET A 33 2.00 -0.67 12.84
N VAL A 34 0.95 -0.49 12.02
CA VAL A 34 0.76 0.77 11.31
C VAL A 34 0.68 1.79 12.42
N SER A 35 1.74 2.57 12.59
CA SER A 35 1.77 3.56 13.65
C SER A 35 0.59 4.49 13.42
N THR A 36 -0.01 5.00 14.49
CA THR A 36 -1.02 6.05 14.36
C THR A 36 -0.51 7.18 13.46
N GLN A 37 0.80 7.46 13.50
CA GLN A 37 1.45 8.41 12.62
C GLN A 37 1.35 8.04 11.14
N ALA A 38 1.56 6.77 10.76
CA ALA A 38 1.43 6.30 9.39
C ALA A 38 -0.03 6.36 8.90
N ALA A 39 -0.99 6.06 9.78
CA ALA A 39 -2.42 6.21 9.47
C ALA A 39 -2.80 7.69 9.29
N VAL A 40 -2.34 8.57 10.19
CA VAL A 40 -2.57 10.03 10.11
C VAL A 40 -1.93 10.62 8.86
N SER A 41 -0.70 10.22 8.50
CA SER A 41 -0.06 10.72 7.29
C SER A 41 -0.80 10.31 6.01
N ALA A 42 -1.37 9.10 5.97
CA ALA A 42 -2.20 8.67 4.86
C ALA A 42 -3.50 9.47 4.78
N GLN A 43 -4.14 9.77 5.91
CA GLN A 43 -5.33 10.63 5.95
C GLN A 43 -5.01 12.07 5.51
N GLN A 44 -3.89 12.63 5.95
CA GLN A 44 -3.46 13.97 5.55
C GLN A 44 -3.26 14.08 4.04
N LEU A 45 -2.73 13.03 3.40
CA LEU A 45 -2.54 13.00 1.96
C LEU A 45 -3.87 13.01 1.19
N GLU A 46 -4.86 12.26 1.65
CA GLU A 46 -6.20 12.28 1.07
C GLU A 46 -6.87 13.66 1.26
N ASP A 47 -6.75 14.26 2.45
CA ASP A 47 -7.26 15.61 2.72
C ASP A 47 -6.63 16.66 1.80
N GLN A 48 -5.32 16.54 1.53
CA GLN A 48 -4.60 17.41 0.60
C GLN A 48 -5.11 17.24 -0.83
N ARG A 49 -5.32 15.99 -1.27
CA ARG A 49 -5.87 15.68 -2.60
C ARG A 49 -7.27 16.27 -2.77
N ASP A 50 -8.12 16.13 -1.77
CA ASP A 50 -9.47 16.69 -1.80
C ASP A 50 -9.48 18.21 -1.78
N ARG A 51 -8.55 18.85 -1.07
CA ARG A 51 -8.36 20.30 -1.14
C ARG A 51 -8.01 20.75 -2.56
N ILE A 52 -7.09 20.06 -3.24
CA ILE A 52 -6.73 20.39 -4.63
C ILE A 52 -7.94 20.21 -5.54
N ARG A 53 -8.68 19.10 -5.43
CA ARG A 53 -9.91 18.88 -6.21
C ARG A 53 -10.94 19.98 -5.98
N ALA A 54 -11.17 20.36 -4.73
CA ALA A 54 -12.12 21.41 -4.37
C ALA A 54 -11.74 22.76 -5.02
N LEU A 55 -10.44 23.08 -5.10
CA LEU A 55 -9.99 24.28 -5.80
C LEU A 55 -10.34 24.25 -7.28
N PHE A 56 -10.08 23.15 -7.99
CA PHE A 56 -10.38 23.01 -9.42
C PHE A 56 -11.87 22.92 -9.73
N GLN A 57 -12.70 22.55 -8.74
CA GLN A 57 -14.16 22.55 -8.87
C GLN A 57 -14.78 23.94 -8.71
N ARG A 58 -14.09 24.92 -8.11
CA ARG A 58 -14.64 26.27 -7.94
C ARG A 58 -14.86 26.97 -9.27
N ASP A 59 -15.98 27.67 -9.37
CA ASP A 59 -16.37 28.37 -10.59
C ASP A 59 -15.36 29.43 -11.02
N ASP A 60 -14.74 30.16 -10.09
CA ASP A 60 -13.73 31.17 -10.41
C ASP A 60 -12.46 30.56 -11.03
N VAL A 61 -12.00 29.42 -10.51
CA VAL A 61 -10.87 28.67 -11.07
C VAL A 61 -11.22 28.10 -12.44
N ARG A 62 -12.43 27.54 -12.60
CA ARG A 62 -12.88 27.01 -13.90
C ARG A 62 -12.99 28.11 -14.96
N GLN A 63 -13.53 29.28 -14.60
CA GLN A 63 -13.59 30.43 -15.50
C GLN A 63 -12.19 30.92 -15.87
N ALA A 64 -11.26 30.98 -14.92
CA ALA A 64 -9.86 31.33 -15.18
C ALA A 64 -9.18 30.34 -16.16
N LEU A 65 -9.44 29.03 -16.01
CA LEU A 65 -8.93 28.01 -16.94
C LEU A 65 -9.47 28.21 -18.36
N ILE A 66 -10.78 28.46 -18.50
CA ILE A 66 -11.43 28.72 -19.79
C ILE A 66 -10.83 29.98 -20.45
N GLN A 67 -10.61 31.04 -19.67
CA GLN A 67 -9.98 32.28 -20.18
C GLN A 67 -8.56 32.05 -20.70
N GLN A 68 -7.86 31.05 -20.16
CA GLN A 68 -6.53 30.63 -20.63
C GLN A 68 -6.60 29.61 -21.78
N GLY A 69 -7.80 29.26 -22.26
CA GLY A 69 -7.99 28.27 -23.32
C GLY A 69 -7.83 26.82 -22.86
N VAL A 70 -7.88 26.56 -21.56
CA VAL A 70 -7.79 25.21 -20.97
C VAL A 70 -9.19 24.68 -20.69
N ASP A 71 -9.47 23.44 -21.11
CA ASP A 71 -10.70 22.75 -20.75
C ASP A 71 -10.66 22.36 -19.25
N PRO A 72 -11.59 22.88 -18.41
CA PRO A 72 -11.65 22.52 -16.99
C PRO A 72 -11.83 21.02 -16.75
N ALA A 73 -12.53 20.29 -17.64
CA ALA A 73 -12.72 18.85 -17.48
C ALA A 73 -11.40 18.10 -17.66
N GLN A 74 -10.60 18.48 -18.66
CA GLN A 74 -9.27 17.94 -18.87
C GLN A 74 -8.34 18.26 -17.68
N ALA A 75 -8.40 19.48 -17.15
CA ALA A 75 -7.62 19.87 -15.98
C ALA A 75 -7.98 19.02 -14.75
N GLN A 76 -9.28 18.79 -14.52
CA GLN A 76 -9.76 17.95 -13.42
C GLN A 76 -9.27 16.50 -13.57
N GLN A 77 -9.32 15.92 -14.77
CA GLN A 77 -8.82 14.57 -15.01
C GLN A 77 -7.33 14.45 -14.66
N ARG A 78 -6.52 15.48 -14.93
CA ARG A 78 -5.10 15.50 -14.57
C ARG A 78 -4.90 15.58 -13.05
N VAL A 79 -5.71 16.38 -12.35
CA VAL A 79 -5.72 16.42 -10.88
C VAL A 79 -6.04 15.05 -10.30
N ASP A 80 -6.98 14.32 -10.89
CA ASP A 80 -7.34 12.96 -10.45
C ASP A 80 -6.24 11.92 -10.74
N GLN A 81 -5.33 12.22 -11.67
CA GLN A 81 -4.17 11.38 -11.99
C GLN A 81 -2.90 11.73 -11.21
N LEU A 82 -2.93 12.76 -10.35
CA LEU A 82 -1.76 13.14 -9.56
C LEU A 82 -1.30 11.99 -8.67
N THR A 83 0.01 11.76 -8.66
CA THR A 83 0.65 10.84 -7.72
C THR A 83 0.72 11.45 -6.33
N ASP A 84 0.89 10.60 -5.33
CA ASP A 84 0.99 11.02 -3.93
C ASP A 84 2.14 12.01 -3.70
N ALA A 85 3.27 11.82 -4.38
CA ALA A 85 4.41 12.73 -4.32
C ALA A 85 4.08 14.11 -4.91
N GLU A 86 3.32 14.16 -6.00
CA GLU A 86 2.91 15.42 -6.63
C GLU A 86 1.87 16.16 -5.76
N VAL A 87 0.94 15.44 -5.14
CA VAL A 87 -0.02 16.04 -4.19
C VAL A 87 0.73 16.68 -3.02
N GLN A 88 1.72 16.00 -2.46
CA GLN A 88 2.55 16.54 -1.36
C GLN A 88 3.38 17.76 -1.77
N GLN A 89 3.79 17.87 -3.03
CA GLN A 89 4.54 19.02 -3.53
C GLN A 89 3.64 20.25 -3.76
N ILE A 90 2.38 20.03 -4.11
CA ILE A 90 1.42 21.10 -4.45
C ILE A 90 0.69 21.64 -3.21
N ALA A 91 0.41 20.77 -2.23
CA ALA A 91 -0.41 21.08 -1.06
C ALA A 91 0.27 22.00 -0.03
#